data_AF-A0A180G375-F1
#
_entry.id   AF-A0A180G375-F1
#
_cell.length_a   1.000
_cell.length_b   1.000
_cell.length_c   1.000
_cell.angle_alpha   90.00
_cell.angle_beta   90.00
_cell.angle_gamma   90.00
#
_symmetry.space_group_name_H-M   'P 1'
#
loop_
_entity.id
_entity.type
_entity.pdbx_description
1 polymer ?
#
loop_
_entity_poly.entity_id
_entity_poly.type
_entity_poly.pdbx_seq_one_letter_code
_entity_poly.pdbx_strand_id
1 'polypeptide(L)'
;MYSSDLPRGNHRHNVRGLLSLVLDRINAQSVQFRLDYLPHGYNEAEPSAVASVERFVRSKLRNSRGKMRDLLLTDIHNTKGWEDIRPVPTISTLLAEMQTSLLPLLPNNQRNVPAGEQNAPRGHQTHMKARLAYLRIHTIGQLVSRGPRDTGWQWLNIDSHLRELDEKGREYRTSFFQLVLDYDRNTFGHTTMSQLDRESISLPTEEEVRAHMARITADNLNLDEEDVAQV
;
A
#
# COMPACT_ATOMS: atom_id res chain seq x y z
N MET A 1 -6.28 -15.43 8.69
CA MET A 1 -4.92 -16.00 8.87
C MET A 1 -4.03 -15.39 7.77
N TYR A 2 -3.13 -14.45 8.08
CA TYR A 2 -2.34 -13.76 7.04
C TYR A 2 -1.12 -14.60 6.67
N SER A 3 -1.12 -15.24 5.50
CA SER A 3 0.02 -16.02 5.01
C SER A 3 1.11 -15.10 4.45
N SER A 4 2.37 -15.52 4.60
CA SER A 4 3.54 -14.87 3.98
C SER A 4 4.16 -15.72 2.87
N ASP A 5 3.47 -16.79 2.47
CA ASP A 5 3.99 -17.74 1.49
C ASP A 5 3.68 -17.27 0.06
N LEU A 6 4.64 -17.49 -0.84
CA LEU A 6 4.41 -17.32 -2.27
C LEU A 6 3.47 -18.42 -2.78
N PRO A 7 2.58 -18.13 -3.74
CA PRO A 7 1.83 -19.17 -4.44
C PRO A 7 2.80 -20.13 -5.12
N ARG A 8 2.62 -21.44 -4.92
CA ARG A 8 3.32 -22.45 -5.73
C ARG A 8 2.81 -22.37 -7.16
N GLY A 9 3.58 -21.72 -8.02
CA GLY A 9 3.33 -21.71 -9.46
C GLY A 9 3.99 -20.51 -10.16
N ASN A 10 4.83 -20.83 -11.13
CA ASN A 10 5.38 -19.97 -12.18
C ASN A 10 6.66 -19.18 -11.87
N HIS A 11 7.76 -19.82 -12.25
CA HIS A 11 9.05 -19.20 -12.55
C HIS A 11 8.91 -18.29 -13.78
N ARG A 12 8.66 -17.01 -13.57
CA ARG A 12 9.08 -15.89 -14.43
C ARG A 12 8.82 -14.61 -13.62
N HIS A 13 9.90 -13.86 -13.39
CA HIS A 13 10.05 -12.72 -12.46
C HIS A 13 10.36 -13.10 -11.00
N ASN A 14 11.56 -12.71 -10.56
CA ASN A 14 12.15 -12.85 -9.21
C ASN A 14 11.41 -11.99 -8.17
N VAL A 15 10.11 -12.20 -7.98
CA VAL A 15 9.35 -11.46 -6.96
C VAL A 15 9.68 -12.06 -5.60
N ARG A 16 10.68 -11.48 -4.92
CA ARG A 16 11.02 -11.85 -3.54
C ARG A 16 9.88 -11.40 -2.62
N GLY A 17 9.33 -12.34 -1.86
CA GLY A 17 8.34 -12.03 -0.84
C GLY A 17 8.93 -11.11 0.25
N LEU A 18 8.08 -10.33 0.91
CA LEU A 18 8.49 -9.39 1.96
C LEU A 18 9.33 -10.05 3.08
N LEU A 19 9.03 -11.31 3.41
CA LEU A 19 9.82 -12.10 4.36
C LEU A 19 11.28 -12.24 3.90
N SER A 20 11.50 -12.62 2.64
CA SER A 20 12.84 -12.76 2.07
C SER A 20 13.58 -11.42 2.08
N LEU A 21 12.92 -10.32 1.70
CA LEU A 21 13.54 -9.00 1.71
C LEU A 21 13.98 -8.56 3.11
N VAL A 22 13.17 -8.84 4.15
CA VAL A 22 13.53 -8.51 5.53
C VAL A 22 14.65 -9.41 6.04
N LEU A 23 14.62 -10.71 5.75
CA LEU A 23 15.69 -11.63 6.13
C LEU A 23 17.01 -11.26 5.45
N ASP A 24 16.98 -10.91 4.16
CA ASP A 24 18.15 -10.41 3.43
C ASP A 24 18.72 -9.16 4.11
N ARG A 25 17.86 -8.23 4.56
CA ARG A 25 18.29 -7.02 5.26
C ARG A 25 18.88 -7.31 6.64
N ILE A 26 18.40 -8.34 7.34
CA ILE A 26 18.97 -8.82 8.60
C ILE A 26 20.34 -9.46 8.34
N ASN A 27 20.44 -10.28 7.29
CA ASN A 27 21.68 -10.95 6.91
C ASN A 27 22.76 -9.98 6.44
N ALA A 28 22.36 -8.85 5.86
CA ALA A 28 23.25 -7.75 5.47
C ALA A 28 23.70 -6.85 6.63
N GLN A 29 23.26 -7.09 7.88
CA GLN A 29 23.77 -6.35 9.04
C GLN A 29 25.21 -6.73 9.36
N SER A 30 25.90 -5.86 10.13
CA SER A 30 27.28 -6.13 10.54
C SER A 30 27.38 -7.41 11.37
N VAL A 31 28.55 -8.06 11.32
CA VAL A 31 28.83 -9.26 12.13
C VAL A 31 28.56 -8.97 13.61
N GLN A 32 28.99 -7.81 14.10
CA GLN A 32 28.75 -7.36 15.47
C GLN A 32 27.25 -7.31 15.82
N PHE A 33 26.44 -6.68 14.96
CA PHE A 33 24.99 -6.66 15.16
C PHE A 33 24.40 -8.08 15.24
N ARG A 34 24.85 -8.98 14.36
CA ARG A 34 24.35 -10.36 14.34
C ARG A 34 24.74 -11.12 15.61
N LEU A 35 25.93 -10.88 16.15
CA LEU A 35 26.37 -11.47 17.43
C LEU A 35 25.58 -10.91 18.61
N ASP A 36 25.29 -9.61 18.61
CA ASP A 36 24.65 -8.93 19.75
C ASP A 36 23.13 -9.16 19.79
N TYR A 37 22.48 -9.32 18.64
CA TYR A 37 21.01 -9.27 18.54
C TYR A 37 20.35 -10.51 17.94
N LEU A 38 21.10 -11.42 17.30
CA LEU A 38 20.54 -12.66 16.76
C LEU A 38 20.84 -13.85 17.69
N PRO A 39 20.06 -14.94 17.60
CA PRO A 39 20.31 -16.12 18.40
C PRO A 39 21.70 -16.72 18.12
N HIS A 40 22.32 -17.26 19.16
CA HIS A 40 23.49 -18.13 19.02
C HIS A 40 23.19 -19.25 18.01
N GLY A 41 24.16 -19.59 17.15
CA GLY A 41 23.96 -20.56 16.07
C GLY A 41 23.43 -19.96 14.76
N TYR A 42 22.95 -18.70 14.76
CA TYR A 42 22.41 -18.09 13.54
C TYR A 42 23.49 -17.84 12.48
N ASN A 43 24.69 -17.41 12.89
CA ASN A 43 25.80 -17.16 11.96
C ASN A 43 26.35 -18.47 11.38
N GLU A 44 26.22 -19.56 12.12
CA GLU A 44 26.61 -20.92 11.76
C GLU A 44 25.53 -21.65 10.93
N ALA A 45 24.44 -20.94 10.58
CA ALA A 45 23.27 -21.49 9.87
C ALA A 45 22.63 -22.69 10.59
N GLU A 46 22.66 -22.69 11.93
CA GLU A 46 22.01 -23.73 12.72
C GLU A 46 20.48 -23.72 12.45
N PRO A 47 19.86 -24.87 12.10
CA PRO A 47 18.45 -24.90 11.72
C PRO A 47 17.50 -24.32 12.77
N SER A 48 17.79 -24.53 14.07
CA SER A 48 16.96 -24.08 15.18
C SER A 48 16.98 -22.54 15.31
N ALA A 49 18.17 -21.94 15.21
CA ALA A 49 18.40 -20.50 15.30
C ALA A 49 17.79 -19.78 14.10
N VAL A 50 17.99 -20.31 12.89
CA VAL A 50 17.39 -19.76 11.66
C VAL A 50 15.86 -19.80 11.74
N ALA A 51 15.27 -20.94 12.09
CA ALA A 51 13.83 -21.08 12.22
C ALA A 51 13.22 -20.14 13.27
N SER A 52 13.94 -19.91 14.38
CA SER A 52 13.53 -18.97 15.43
C SER A 52 13.43 -17.54 14.90
N VAL A 53 14.46 -17.05 14.19
CA VAL A 53 14.46 -15.72 13.58
C VAL A 53 13.37 -15.60 12.53
N GLU A 54 13.22 -16.59 11.64
CA GLU A 54 12.16 -16.55 10.64
C GLU A 54 10.77 -16.49 11.28
N ARG A 55 10.52 -17.29 12.33
CA ARG A 55 9.24 -17.27 13.07
C ARG A 55 8.99 -15.90 13.69
N PHE A 56 10.02 -15.29 14.27
CA PHE A 56 9.93 -13.94 14.82
C PHE A 56 9.57 -12.91 13.74
N VAL A 57 10.28 -12.93 12.60
CA VAL A 57 10.02 -12.01 11.48
C VAL A 57 8.62 -12.21 10.91
N ARG A 58 8.19 -13.45 10.66
CA ARG A 58 6.81 -13.75 10.22
C ARG A 58 5.76 -13.18 11.17
N SER A 59 5.97 -13.31 12.48
CA SER A 59 5.07 -12.75 13.49
C SER A 59 5.01 -11.21 13.43
N LYS A 60 6.17 -10.54 13.30
CA LYS A 60 6.23 -9.07 13.15
C LYS A 60 5.57 -8.59 11.86
N LEU A 61 5.81 -9.28 10.74
CA LEU A 61 5.16 -8.98 9.46
C LEU A 61 3.64 -9.16 9.52
N ARG A 62 3.18 -10.24 10.16
CA ARG A 62 1.75 -10.47 10.39
C ARG A 62 1.11 -9.33 11.17
N ASN A 63 1.74 -8.91 12.27
CA ASN A 63 1.24 -7.81 13.10
C ASN A 63 1.25 -6.48 12.33
N SER A 64 2.30 -6.23 11.53
CA SER A 64 2.42 -5.03 10.70
C SER A 64 1.33 -4.97 9.63
N ARG A 65 1.04 -6.09 8.96
CA ARG A 65 -0.07 -6.22 8.02
C ARG A 65 -1.42 -5.97 8.70
N GLY A 66 -1.64 -6.57 9.87
CA GLY A 66 -2.85 -6.31 10.65
C GLY A 66 -3.03 -4.83 10.97
N LYS A 67 -1.98 -4.18 11.50
CA LYS A 67 -1.99 -2.75 11.81
C LYS A 67 -2.21 -1.88 10.57
N MET A 68 -1.60 -2.21 9.43
CA MET A 68 -1.81 -1.48 8.18
C MET A 68 -3.26 -1.61 7.70
N ARG A 69 -3.86 -2.79 7.77
CA ARG A 69 -5.28 -2.98 7.44
C ARG A 69 -6.17 -2.14 8.33
N ASP A 70 -5.93 -2.16 9.64
CA ASP A 70 -6.74 -1.41 10.59
C ASP A 70 -6.65 0.10 10.34
N LEU A 71 -5.46 0.60 9.94
CA LEU A 71 -5.27 1.99 9.49
C LEU A 71 -5.99 2.28 8.16
N LEU A 72 -5.94 1.37 7.18
CA LEU A 72 -6.69 1.53 5.93
C LEU A 72 -8.21 1.61 6.15
N LEU A 73 -8.70 1.07 7.26
CA LEU A 73 -10.10 1.04 7.66
C LEU A 73 -10.44 2.06 8.76
N THR A 74 -9.56 3.03 9.04
CA THR A 74 -9.82 4.11 9.99
C THR A 74 -11.13 4.82 9.63
N ASP A 75 -12.02 4.95 10.61
CA ASP A 75 -13.37 5.53 10.49
C ASP A 75 -14.29 4.85 9.45
N ILE A 76 -13.95 3.64 9.00
CA ILE A 76 -14.72 2.80 8.07
C ILE A 76 -15.28 1.57 8.76
N HIS A 77 -14.43 0.86 9.50
CA HIS A 77 -14.81 -0.35 10.23
C HIS A 77 -14.22 -0.28 11.64
N ASN A 78 -15.07 -0.33 12.66
CA ASN A 78 -14.64 -0.10 14.02
C ASN A 78 -15.16 -1.19 14.96
N THR A 79 -14.23 -1.94 15.54
CA THR A 79 -14.52 -2.89 16.62
C THR A 79 -14.93 -2.21 17.94
N LYS A 80 -14.80 -0.88 18.05
CA LYS A 80 -15.10 -0.07 19.23
C LYS A 80 -16.48 0.64 19.17
N GLY A 81 -17.29 0.39 18.13
CA GLY A 81 -18.69 0.83 18.07
C GLY A 81 -18.94 2.30 17.72
N TRP A 82 -17.93 3.01 17.19
CA TRP A 82 -18.08 4.40 16.70
C TRP A 82 -18.14 4.47 15.18
N GLU A 83 -18.53 3.37 14.54
CA GLU A 83 -18.85 3.38 13.12
C GLU A 83 -19.85 4.50 12.93
N ASP A 84 -19.50 5.51 12.11
CA ASP A 84 -20.38 6.59 11.68
C ASP A 84 -20.36 7.95 12.42
N ILE A 85 -19.50 8.15 13.43
CA ILE A 85 -19.38 9.47 14.08
C ILE A 85 -18.48 10.42 13.27
N ARG A 86 -17.47 9.87 12.59
CA ARG A 86 -16.42 10.63 11.92
C ARG A 86 -16.43 10.40 10.41
N PRO A 87 -16.17 11.44 9.59
CA PRO A 87 -15.97 11.26 8.17
C PRO A 87 -14.78 10.34 7.89
N VAL A 88 -14.85 9.58 6.80
CA VAL A 88 -13.71 8.77 6.34
C VAL A 88 -12.56 9.72 6.01
N PRO A 89 -11.32 9.48 6.50
CA PRO A 89 -10.21 10.43 6.34
C PRO A 89 -9.87 10.71 4.87
N THR A 90 -9.36 11.90 4.57
CA THR A 90 -8.75 12.16 3.25
C THR A 90 -7.50 11.31 3.06
N ILE A 91 -7.07 11.09 1.82
CA ILE A 91 -5.82 10.37 1.54
C ILE A 91 -4.59 11.02 2.20
N SER A 92 -4.60 12.34 2.35
CA SER A 92 -3.51 13.09 2.97
C SER A 92 -3.49 12.88 4.49
N THR A 93 -4.68 12.89 5.12
CA THR A 93 -4.83 12.61 6.55
C THR A 93 -4.42 11.17 6.86
N LEU A 94 -4.91 10.21 6.07
CA LEU A 94 -4.57 8.80 6.21
C LEU A 94 -3.07 8.56 6.06
N LEU A 95 -2.43 9.19 5.07
CA LEU A 95 -0.98 9.10 4.88
C LEU A 95 -0.21 9.61 6.10
N ALA A 96 -0.62 10.75 6.66
CA ALA A 96 0.00 11.32 7.85
C ALA A 96 -0.15 10.38 9.07
N GLU A 97 -1.36 9.82 9.29
CA GLU A 97 -1.64 8.86 10.36
C GLU A 97 -0.83 7.57 10.22
N MET A 98 -0.67 7.07 9.00
CA MET A 98 0.16 5.90 8.73
C MET A 98 1.63 6.17 9.04
N GLN A 99 2.15 7.33 8.64
CA GLN A 99 3.53 7.71 8.95
C GLN A 99 3.77 7.80 10.46
N THR A 100 2.85 8.43 11.20
CA THR A 100 2.98 8.52 12.67
C THR A 100 2.80 7.17 13.37
N SER A 101 2.00 6.27 12.80
CA SER A 101 1.66 4.98 13.44
C SER A 101 2.66 3.86 13.12
N LEU A 102 3.20 3.81 11.91
CA LEU A 102 4.03 2.70 11.44
C LEU A 102 5.53 2.97 11.56
N LEU A 103 5.95 4.24 11.59
CA LEU A 103 7.35 4.59 11.78
C LEU A 103 7.62 4.85 13.26
N PRO A 104 8.67 4.26 13.85
CA PRO A 104 9.09 4.67 15.18
C PRO A 104 9.47 6.15 15.13
N LEU A 105 8.92 6.96 16.04
CA LEU A 105 9.40 8.32 16.27
C LEU A 105 10.84 8.20 16.77
N LEU A 106 11.83 8.32 15.87
CA LEU A 106 13.21 8.44 16.30
C LEU A 106 13.34 9.72 17.13
N PRO A 107 14.09 9.73 18.24
CA PRO A 107 14.24 10.90 19.11
C PRO A 107 14.73 12.16 18.38
N ASN A 108 15.52 11.98 17.30
CA ASN A 108 15.99 13.08 16.44
C ASN A 108 15.02 13.50 15.32
N ASN A 109 13.90 12.79 15.17
CA ASN A 109 12.78 13.16 14.31
C ASN A 109 11.62 13.73 15.15
N GLN A 110 11.92 14.43 16.24
CA GLN A 110 11.03 15.53 16.62
C GLN A 110 10.86 16.36 15.34
N ARG A 111 9.62 16.46 14.88
CA ARG A 111 9.20 17.23 13.71
C ARG A 111 9.37 18.73 14.01
N ASN A 112 10.58 19.15 14.36
CA ASN A 112 11.08 20.51 14.19
C ASN A 112 11.51 20.68 12.74
N VAL A 113 10.68 20.20 11.80
CA VAL A 113 10.79 20.58 10.41
C VAL A 113 10.02 21.89 10.35
N PRO A 114 10.69 23.06 10.21
CA PRO A 114 9.97 24.31 9.97
C PRO A 114 9.04 24.10 8.77
N ALA A 115 7.89 24.75 8.77
CA ALA A 115 6.78 24.51 7.83
C ALA A 115 7.16 24.50 6.32
N GLY A 116 8.38 24.89 5.95
CA GLY A 116 8.93 24.87 4.59
C GLY A 116 9.65 23.59 4.12
N GLU A 117 9.94 22.59 4.97
CA GLU A 117 10.77 21.41 4.59
C GLU A 117 10.00 20.08 4.49
N GLN A 118 8.66 20.11 4.35
CA GLN A 118 7.86 18.91 4.00
C GLN A 118 7.95 18.54 2.51
N ASN A 119 9.01 18.98 1.83
CA ASN A 119 9.19 18.85 0.39
C ASN A 119 9.87 17.52 0.04
N ALA A 120 9.24 16.39 0.40
CA ALA A 120 9.36 15.26 -0.52
C ALA A 120 8.90 15.78 -1.90
N PRO A 121 9.63 15.48 -3.01
CA PRO A 121 9.24 15.96 -4.33
C PRO A 121 7.74 15.72 -4.52
N ARG A 122 6.97 16.73 -4.94
CA ARG A 122 5.50 16.63 -5.01
C ARG A 122 5.04 15.32 -5.68
N GLY A 123 5.78 14.85 -6.69
CA GLY A 123 5.57 13.56 -7.35
C GLY A 123 5.71 12.33 -6.45
N HIS A 124 6.68 12.27 -5.54
CA HIS A 124 6.85 11.14 -4.61
C HIS A 124 5.64 11.03 -3.65
N GLN A 125 5.12 12.16 -3.18
CA GLN A 125 3.89 12.16 -2.38
C GLN A 125 2.68 11.72 -3.20
N THR A 126 2.58 12.13 -4.46
CA THR A 126 1.47 11.70 -5.35
C THR A 126 1.48 10.18 -5.58
N HIS A 127 2.63 9.58 -5.87
CA HIS A 127 2.73 8.12 -6.02
C HIS A 127 2.39 7.37 -4.74
N MET A 128 2.84 7.85 -3.58
CA MET A 128 2.50 7.25 -2.30
C MET A 128 0.99 7.32 -2.03
N LYS A 129 0.37 8.47 -2.31
CA LYS A 129 -1.08 8.64 -2.17
C LYS A 129 -1.86 7.73 -3.11
N ALA A 130 -1.44 7.58 -4.36
CA ALA A 130 -2.09 6.67 -5.31
C ALA A 130 -2.01 5.20 -4.87
N ARG A 131 -0.85 4.75 -4.37
CA ARG A 131 -0.69 3.41 -3.80
C ARG A 131 -1.56 3.21 -2.57
N LEU A 132 -1.62 4.21 -1.70
CA LEU A 132 -2.43 4.16 -0.50
C LEU A 132 -3.94 4.14 -0.81
N ALA A 133 -4.37 4.94 -1.80
CA ALA A 133 -5.74 4.95 -2.30
C ALA A 133 -6.14 3.60 -2.89
N TYR A 134 -5.26 3.02 -3.71
CA TYR A 134 -5.43 1.66 -4.25
C TYR A 134 -5.64 0.64 -3.12
N LEU A 135 -4.74 0.62 -2.14
CA LEU A 135 -4.83 -0.30 -1.00
C LEU A 135 -6.13 -0.10 -0.22
N ARG A 136 -6.54 1.15 -0.01
CA ARG A 136 -7.77 1.50 0.70
C ARG A 136 -9.00 0.98 -0.04
N ILE A 137 -9.20 1.37 -1.30
CA ILE A 137 -10.37 0.99 -2.10
C ILE A 137 -10.48 -0.53 -2.20
N HIS A 138 -9.37 -1.21 -2.50
CA HIS A 138 -9.37 -2.67 -2.59
C HIS A 138 -9.70 -3.34 -1.24
N THR A 139 -9.18 -2.79 -0.14
CA THR A 139 -9.48 -3.30 1.21
C THR A 139 -10.95 -3.12 1.59
N ILE A 140 -11.53 -1.96 1.27
CA ILE A 140 -12.95 -1.66 1.51
C ILE A 140 -13.83 -2.60 0.66
N GLY A 141 -13.56 -2.71 -0.64
CA GLY A 141 -14.32 -3.59 -1.53
C GLY A 141 -14.32 -5.04 -1.03
N GLN A 142 -13.18 -5.54 -0.57
CA GLN A 142 -13.10 -6.88 0.03
C GLN A 142 -13.88 -7.02 1.34
N LEU A 143 -13.83 -6.00 2.20
CA LEU A 143 -14.61 -5.98 3.45
C LEU A 143 -16.12 -6.04 3.14
N VAL A 144 -16.58 -5.28 2.14
CA VAL A 144 -17.98 -5.24 1.72
C VAL A 144 -18.41 -6.57 1.08
N SER A 145 -17.63 -7.12 0.15
CA SER A 145 -18.02 -8.33 -0.59
C SER A 145 -17.87 -9.64 0.19
N ARG A 146 -16.93 -9.76 1.12
CA ARG A 146 -16.59 -11.04 1.80
C ARG A 146 -16.73 -11.00 3.33
N GLY A 147 -16.96 -9.83 3.90
CA GLY A 147 -17.06 -9.63 5.33
C GLY A 147 -15.73 -9.77 6.10
N PRO A 148 -15.73 -9.50 7.42
CA PRO A 148 -14.49 -9.33 8.21
C PRO A 148 -13.70 -10.62 8.46
N ARG A 149 -14.22 -11.81 8.13
CA ARG A 149 -13.61 -13.11 8.48
C ARG A 149 -12.51 -13.56 7.50
N ASP A 150 -12.47 -13.01 6.29
CA ASP A 150 -11.56 -13.42 5.20
C ASP A 150 -10.26 -12.60 5.10
N THR A 151 -9.85 -11.97 6.19
CA THR A 151 -8.66 -11.08 6.27
C THR A 151 -7.37 -11.67 5.70
N GLY A 152 -7.18 -12.99 5.77
CA GLY A 152 -5.99 -13.67 5.25
C GLY A 152 -5.80 -13.52 3.75
N TRP A 153 -6.92 -13.49 3.02
CA TRP A 153 -6.94 -13.46 1.56
C TRP A 153 -6.76 -12.05 0.99
N GLN A 154 -6.98 -11.02 1.81
CA GLN A 154 -6.85 -9.62 1.39
C GLN A 154 -5.48 -9.36 0.74
N TRP A 155 -4.39 -9.64 1.48
CA TRP A 155 -3.03 -9.38 0.99
C TRP A 155 -2.66 -10.28 -0.17
N LEU A 156 -3.14 -11.53 -0.19
CA LEU A 156 -2.90 -12.44 -1.31
C LEU A 156 -3.54 -11.91 -2.61
N ASN A 157 -4.77 -11.42 -2.53
CA ASN A 157 -5.48 -10.83 -3.65
C ASN A 157 -4.84 -9.52 -4.11
N ILE A 158 -4.39 -8.67 -3.17
CA ILE A 158 -3.62 -7.46 -3.48
C ILE A 158 -2.33 -7.84 -4.22
N ASP A 159 -1.57 -8.81 -3.71
CA ASP A 159 -0.32 -9.25 -4.33
C ASP A 159 -0.54 -9.91 -5.70
N SER A 160 -1.69 -10.56 -5.94
CA SER A 160 -2.08 -11.10 -7.24
C SER A 160 -2.38 -9.96 -8.22
N HIS A 161 -3.24 -9.03 -7.81
CA HIS A 161 -3.65 -7.93 -8.68
C HIS A 161 -2.47 -6.99 -9.00
N LEU A 162 -1.55 -6.75 -8.05
CA LEU A 162 -0.33 -5.99 -8.32
C LEU A 162 0.58 -6.69 -9.34
N ARG A 163 0.61 -8.02 -9.38
CA ARG A 163 1.34 -8.77 -10.41
C ARG A 163 0.70 -8.62 -11.78
N GLU A 164 -0.62 -8.74 -11.85
CA GLU A 164 -1.38 -8.49 -13.08
C GLU A 164 -1.15 -7.06 -13.60
N LEU A 165 -1.12 -6.06 -12.71
CA LEU A 165 -0.79 -4.67 -13.07
C LEU A 165 0.64 -4.52 -13.55
N ASP A 166 1.61 -5.24 -12.99
CA ASP A 166 3.02 -5.17 -13.41
C ASP A 166 3.24 -5.73 -14.83
N GLU A 167 2.42 -6.70 -15.23
CA GLU A 167 2.37 -7.22 -16.61
C GLU A 167 1.80 -6.20 -17.61
N LYS A 168 1.13 -5.13 -17.13
CA LYS A 168 0.58 -4.07 -17.97
C LYS A 168 1.62 -2.98 -18.29
N GLY A 169 1.40 -2.30 -19.43
CA GLY A 169 2.22 -1.18 -19.88
C GLY A 169 2.30 -0.02 -18.87
N ARG A 170 3.31 0.82 -19.02
CA ARG A 170 3.54 1.98 -18.13
C ARG A 170 2.36 2.96 -18.20
N GLU A 171 1.84 3.18 -19.40
CA GLU A 171 0.72 4.07 -19.71
C GLU A 171 -0.54 3.59 -18.98
N TYR A 172 -0.84 2.29 -19.08
CA TYR A 172 -1.95 1.66 -18.36
C TYR A 172 -1.83 1.85 -16.86
N ARG A 173 -0.69 1.50 -16.27
CA ARG A 173 -0.48 1.65 -14.82
C ARG A 173 -0.63 3.10 -14.37
N THR A 174 -0.13 4.05 -15.16
CA THR A 174 -0.24 5.49 -14.87
C THR A 174 -1.70 5.92 -14.86
N SER A 175 -2.46 5.59 -15.90
CA SER A 175 -3.89 5.91 -15.98
C SER A 175 -4.69 5.23 -14.87
N PHE A 176 -4.42 3.96 -14.57
CA PHE A 176 -5.05 3.25 -13.47
C PHE A 176 -4.84 3.95 -12.12
N PHE A 177 -3.59 4.28 -11.77
CA PHE A 177 -3.30 4.94 -10.50
C PHE A 177 -3.80 6.39 -10.42
N GLN A 178 -3.95 7.09 -11.55
CA GLN A 178 -4.62 8.39 -11.61
C GLN A 178 -6.10 8.26 -11.28
N LEU A 179 -6.82 7.36 -11.98
CA LEU A 179 -8.24 7.10 -11.72
C LEU A 179 -8.50 6.68 -10.27
N VAL A 180 -7.68 5.79 -9.73
CA VAL A 180 -7.74 5.37 -8.33
C VAL A 180 -7.60 6.55 -7.38
N LEU A 181 -6.62 7.42 -7.61
CA LEU A 181 -6.37 8.56 -6.73
C LEU A 181 -7.49 9.60 -6.83
N ASP A 182 -8.03 9.83 -8.02
CA ASP A 182 -9.10 10.81 -8.21
C ASP A 182 -10.44 10.29 -7.67
N TYR A 183 -10.75 9.01 -7.85
CA TYR A 183 -11.89 8.37 -7.19
C TYR A 183 -11.80 8.53 -5.67
N ASP A 184 -10.67 8.18 -5.08
CA ASP A 184 -10.44 8.28 -3.65
C ASP A 184 -10.62 9.71 -3.10
N ARG A 185 -10.11 10.71 -3.82
CA ARG A 185 -10.27 12.13 -3.48
C ARG A 185 -11.72 12.60 -3.52
N ASN A 186 -12.49 12.12 -4.49
CA ASN A 186 -13.86 12.53 -4.70
C ASN A 186 -14.84 11.80 -3.78
N THR A 187 -14.48 10.60 -3.31
CA THR A 187 -15.35 9.78 -2.46
C THR A 187 -15.17 10.07 -0.97
N PHE A 188 -13.94 10.33 -0.49
CA PHE A 188 -13.65 10.39 0.96
C PHE A 188 -13.37 11.81 1.48
N GLY A 189 -13.42 12.00 2.80
CA GLY A 189 -13.03 13.23 3.49
C GLY A 189 -14.18 14.09 4.01
N HIS A 190 -15.39 13.89 3.51
CA HIS A 190 -16.55 14.74 3.80
C HIS A 190 -17.78 13.95 4.26
N THR A 191 -17.83 12.65 3.98
CA THR A 191 -18.93 11.74 4.32
C THR A 191 -18.45 10.63 5.25
N THR A 192 -19.38 10.14 6.06
CA THR A 192 -19.18 8.97 6.92
C THR A 192 -19.45 7.68 6.13
N MET A 193 -19.03 6.53 6.66
CA MET A 193 -19.18 5.24 5.97
C MET A 193 -20.64 4.77 5.82
N SER A 194 -21.62 5.28 6.58
CA SER A 194 -23.04 4.99 6.32
C SER A 194 -23.62 5.80 5.17
N GLN A 195 -23.07 6.99 4.91
CA GLN A 195 -23.54 7.90 3.88
C GLN A 195 -23.02 7.51 2.49
N LEU A 196 -21.96 6.69 2.44
CA LEU A 196 -21.40 6.17 1.21
C LEU A 196 -22.20 4.98 0.70
N ASP A 197 -22.43 4.96 -0.61
CA ASP A 197 -22.89 3.74 -1.29
C ASP A 197 -21.72 2.73 -1.33
N ARG A 198 -21.76 1.78 -0.39
CA ARG A 198 -20.70 0.80 -0.16
C ARG A 198 -20.52 -0.15 -1.35
N GLU A 199 -21.59 -0.42 -2.08
CA GLU A 199 -21.57 -1.33 -3.23
C GLU A 199 -20.92 -0.67 -4.44
N SER A 200 -20.92 0.67 -4.50
CA SER A 200 -20.23 1.44 -5.53
C SER A 200 -18.71 1.50 -5.35
N ILE A 201 -18.17 1.14 -4.18
CA ILE A 201 -16.73 1.22 -3.87
C ILE A 201 -15.99 0.07 -4.55
N SER A 202 -15.40 0.38 -5.70
CA SER A 202 -14.67 -0.57 -6.53
C SER A 202 -13.44 0.07 -7.18
N LEU A 203 -12.50 -0.76 -7.63
CA LEU A 203 -11.37 -0.30 -8.42
C LEU A 203 -11.81 0.00 -9.87
N PRO A 204 -11.09 0.88 -10.59
CA PRO A 204 -11.39 1.16 -11.98
C PRO A 204 -11.45 -0.11 -12.83
N THR A 205 -12.50 -0.19 -13.66
CA THR A 205 -12.67 -1.23 -14.67
C THR A 205 -11.67 -1.05 -15.80
N GLU A 206 -11.45 -2.13 -16.55
CA GLU A 206 -10.54 -2.12 -17.69
C GLU A 206 -11.03 -1.13 -18.78
N GLU A 207 -12.34 -1.01 -18.97
CA GLU A 207 -12.98 -0.04 -19.87
C GLU A 207 -12.68 1.41 -19.45
N GLU A 208 -12.82 1.73 -18.17
CA GLU A 208 -12.52 3.06 -17.63
C GLU A 208 -11.03 3.42 -17.80
N VAL A 209 -10.12 2.47 -17.54
CA VAL A 209 -8.69 2.69 -17.72
C VAL A 209 -8.36 2.96 -19.18
N ARG A 210 -8.89 2.16 -20.12
CA ARG A 210 -8.67 2.38 -21.56
C ARG A 210 -9.25 3.71 -22.05
N ALA A 211 -10.45 4.07 -21.59
CA ALA A 211 -11.06 5.35 -21.94
C ALA A 211 -10.21 6.53 -21.43
N HIS A 212 -9.69 6.43 -20.22
CA HIS A 212 -8.80 7.44 -19.65
C HIS A 212 -7.46 7.54 -20.38
N MET A 213 -6.86 6.42 -20.77
CA MET A 213 -5.66 6.39 -21.60
C MET A 213 -5.89 7.10 -22.95
N ALA A 214 -7.03 6.83 -23.59
CA ALA A 214 -7.38 7.47 -24.87
C ALA A 214 -7.53 8.99 -24.72
N ARG A 215 -8.16 9.46 -23.63
CA ARG A 215 -8.28 10.89 -23.31
C ARG A 215 -6.91 11.56 -23.11
N ILE A 216 -6.04 10.97 -22.30
CA ILE A 216 -4.68 11.51 -22.09
C ILE A 216 -3.89 11.56 -23.40
N THR A 217 -4.02 10.53 -24.23
CA THR A 217 -3.33 10.50 -25.52
C THR A 217 -3.83 11.61 -26.45
N ALA A 218 -5.14 11.82 -26.51
CA ALA A 218 -5.74 12.90 -27.29
C ALA A 218 -5.35 14.28 -26.78
N ASP A 219 -5.35 14.50 -25.46
CA ASP A 219 -4.94 15.77 -24.85
C ASP A 219 -3.46 16.09 -25.15
N ASN A 220 -2.58 15.09 -25.12
CA ASN A 220 -1.17 15.28 -25.48
C ASN A 220 -0.99 15.64 -26.96
N LEU A 221 -1.75 15.02 -27.87
CA LEU A 221 -1.70 15.32 -29.30
C LEU A 221 -2.21 16.74 -29.62
N ASN A 222 -3.24 17.21 -28.92
CA ASN A 222 -3.76 18.56 -29.09
C ASN A 222 -2.77 19.64 -28.62
N LEU A 223 -2.00 19.37 -27.56
CA LEU A 223 -0.94 20.27 -27.07
C LEU A 223 0.22 20.39 -28.08
N ASP A 224 0.59 19.28 -28.72
CA ASP A 224 1.64 19.28 -29.74
C ASP A 224 1.21 20.05 -31.01
N GLU A 225 -0.08 20.02 -31.39
CA GLU A 225 -0.58 20.80 -32.54
C GLU A 225 -0.69 22.31 -32.25
N GLU A 226 -1.06 22.71 -31.02
CA GLU A 226 -1.07 24.13 -30.64
C GLU A 226 0.34 24.73 -30.54
N ASP A 227 1.34 23.97 -30.09
CA ASP A 227 2.74 24.42 -30.04
C ASP A 227 3.37 24.53 -31.45
N VAL A 228 2.94 23.68 -32.40
CA VAL A 228 3.42 23.75 -33.80
C VAL A 228 2.72 24.86 -34.59
N ALA A 229 1.48 25.21 -34.26
CA ALA A 229 0.73 26.30 -34.91
C ALA A 229 1.17 27.72 -34.47
N GLN A 230 2.05 27.83 -33.47
CA GLN A 230 2.57 29.12 -32.95
C GLN A 230 4.00 29.46 -33.41
N VAL A 231 4.57 28.69 -34.36
CA VAL A 231 5.89 28.94 -34.98
C VAL A 231 5.74 29.40 -36.43
#